data_AF-A0A7V6X3J3-F1
#
_entry.id   AF-A0A7V6X3J3-F1
#
_cell.length_a   1.000
_cell.length_b   1.000
_cell.length_c   1.000
_cell.angle_alpha   90.00
_cell.angle_beta   90.00
_cell.angle_gamma   90.00
#
_symmetry.space_group_name_H-M   'P 1'
#
loop_
_entity.id
_entity.type
_entity.pdbx_description
1 polymer ?
#
loop_
_entity_poly.entity_id
_entity_poly.type
_entity_poly.pdbx_seq_one_letter_code
_entity_poly.pdbx_strand_id
1 'polypeptide(L)' 'MLTILELREQKGIEKGLQRGLQKGLQQGFFNAKRKIAINLLKMGLSVEKVAQGAELTIKKVEELKKEVSL' A
#
# COMPACT_ATOMS: atom_id res chain seq x y z
N MET A 1 -34.57 21.61 10.78
CA MET A 1 -34.35 20.34 11.50
C MET A 1 -34.02 19.31 10.45
N LEU A 2 -32.84 18.68 10.51
CA LEU A 2 -32.50 17.59 9.59
C LEU A 2 -33.38 16.38 9.87
N THR A 3 -33.87 15.76 8.80
CA THR A 3 -34.66 14.54 8.88
C THR A 3 -33.77 13.34 9.23
N ILE A 4 -34.39 12.29 9.78
CA ILE A 4 -33.68 11.02 10.06
C ILE A 4 -33.06 10.44 8.77
N LEU A 5 -33.67 10.68 7.61
CA LEU A 5 -33.16 10.22 6.31
C LEU A 5 -31.86 10.95 5.93
N GLU A 6 -31.83 12.28 6.00
CA GLU A 6 -30.64 13.07 5.69
C GLU A 6 -29.47 12.73 6.63
N LEU A 7 -29.75 12.49 7.93
CA LEU A 7 -28.73 12.04 8.88
C LEU A 7 -28.16 10.67 8.53
N ARG A 8 -28.98 9.75 8.01
CA ARG A 8 -28.52 8.42 7.58
C ARG A 8 -27.68 8.51 6.31
N GLU A 9 -28.08 9.33 5.36
CA GLU A 9 -27.33 9.58 4.13
C GLU A 9 -25.95 10.18 4.43
N GLN A 10 -25.89 11.24 5.23
CA GLN A 10 -24.62 11.85 5.66
C GLN A 10 -23.69 10.83 6.34
N LYS A 11 -24.21 10.03 7.29
CA LYS A 11 -23.44 8.96 7.93
C LYS A 11 -22.97 7.88 6.96
N GLY A 12 -23.77 7.58 5.94
CA GLY A 12 -23.41 6.63 4.88
C GLY A 12 -22.23 7.13 4.06
N ILE A 13 -22.31 8.39 3.61
CA ILE A 13 -21.25 9.06 2.85
C ILE A 13 -19.96 9.16 3.67
N GLU A 14 -20.05 9.60 4.93
CA GLU A 14 -18.90 9.73 5.83
C GLU A 14 -18.19 8.39 6.03
N LYS A 15 -18.94 7.33 6.34
CA LYS A 15 -18.39 5.97 6.49
C LYS A 15 -17.79 5.45 5.19
N GLY A 16 -18.43 5.72 4.05
CA GLY A 16 -17.93 5.35 2.73
C GLY A 16 -16.59 6.02 2.43
N LEU A 17 -16.51 7.33 2.65
CA LEU A 17 -15.29 8.12 2.45
C LEU A 17 -14.16 7.67 3.37
N GLN A 18 -14.44 7.48 4.67
CA GLN A 18 -13.44 7.03 5.64
C GLN A 18 -12.86 5.66 5.25
N ARG A 19 -13.71 4.70 4.87
CA ARG A 19 -13.28 3.37 4.43
C ARG A 19 -12.49 3.45 3.12
N GLY A 20 -12.94 4.27 2.17
CA GLY A 20 -12.27 4.48 0.89
C GLY A 20 -10.87 5.06 1.08
N LEU A 21 -10.76 6.11 1.90
CA LEU A 21 -9.48 6.76 2.21
C LEU A 21 -8.51 5.80 2.91
N GLN A 22 -8.98 5.05 3.92
CA GLN A 22 -8.14 4.09 4.64
C GLN A 22 -7.59 3.01 3.69
N LYS A 23 -8.45 2.43 2.83
CA LYS A 23 -8.03 1.44 1.84
C LYS A 23 -7.06 2.03 0.83
N GLY A 24 -7.33 3.23 0.32
CA GLY A 24 -6.47 3.92 -0.63
C GLY A 24 -5.08 4.20 -0.07
N LEU A 25 -4.99 4.70 1.16
CA LEU A 25 -3.71 4.95 1.84
C LEU A 25 -2.92 3.66 2.07
N GLN A 26 -3.56 2.59 2.53
CA GLN A 26 -2.89 1.29 2.74
C GLN A 26 -2.36 0.71 1.42
N GLN A 27 -3.18 0.72 0.36
CA GLN A 27 -2.78 0.24 -0.96
C GLN A 27 -1.65 1.09 -1.54
N GLY A 28 -1.75 2.42 -1.44
CA GLY A 28 -0.71 3.35 -1.90
C GLY A 28 0.62 3.11 -1.21
N PHE A 29 0.62 2.96 0.12
CA PHE A 29 1.81 2.66 0.89
C PHE A 29 2.48 1.35 0.48
N PHE A 30 1.69 0.27 0.35
CA PHE A 30 2.24 -1.03 -0.08
C PHE A 30 2.79 -0.99 -1.52
N ASN A 31 2.07 -0.34 -2.43
CA ASN A 31 2.51 -0.19 -3.83
C ASN A 31 3.79 0.63 -3.95
N ALA A 32 3.93 1.68 -3.14
CA ALA A 32 5.15 2.48 -3.08
C ALA A 32 6.35 1.65 -2.62
N LYS A 33 6.22 0.91 -1.51
CA LYS A 33 7.27 0.00 -1.01
C LYS A 33 7.68 -1.04 -2.03
N ARG A 34 6.70 -1.68 -2.69
CA ARG A 34 6.94 -2.65 -3.77
C ARG A 34 7.69 -2.03 -4.94
N LYS A 35 7.29 -0.83 -5.39
CA LYS A 35 7.96 -0.12 -6.49
C LYS A 35 9.40 0.23 -6.15
N ILE A 36 9.65 0.72 -4.94
CA ILE A 36 11.00 1.01 -4.44
C ILE A 36 11.84 -0.27 -4.46
N ALA A 37 11.33 -1.36 -3.88
CA ALA A 37 12.06 -2.63 -3.81
C ALA A 37 12.44 -3.16 -5.21
N ILE A 38 11.49 -3.17 -6.15
CA ILE A 38 11.74 -3.62 -7.53
C ILE A 38 12.80 -2.75 -8.21
N ASN A 39 12.73 -1.43 -8.06
CA ASN A 39 13.71 -0.54 -8.67
C ASN A 39 15.12 -0.77 -8.10
N LEU A 40 15.24 -0.94 -6.78
CA LEU A 40 16.52 -1.22 -6.14
C LEU A 40 17.08 -2.60 -6.55
N LEU A 41 16.24 -3.63 -6.67
CA LEU A 41 16.65 -4.94 -7.20
C LEU A 41 17.17 -4.82 -8.64
N LYS A 42 16.49 -4.07 -9.50
CA LYS A 42 16.92 -3.81 -10.89
C LYS A 42 18.25 -3.06 -10.96
N MET A 43 18.60 -2.29 -9.93
CA MET A 43 19.90 -1.63 -9.80
C MET A 43 21.00 -2.57 -9.27
N GLY A 44 20.70 -3.86 -9.05
CA GLY A 44 21.66 -4.86 -8.60
C GLY A 44 21.97 -4.83 -7.10
N LEU A 45 21.15 -4.16 -6.28
CA LEU A 45 21.33 -4.18 -4.82
C LEU A 45 20.99 -5.56 -4.25
N SER A 46 21.66 -5.92 -3.15
CA SER A 46 21.37 -7.15 -2.42
C SER A 46 20.01 -7.11 -1.75
N VAL A 47 19.41 -8.28 -1.54
CA VAL A 47 18.07 -8.43 -0.95
C VAL A 47 17.99 -7.76 0.43
N GLU A 48 19.05 -7.80 1.22
CA GLU A 48 19.13 -7.18 2.55
C GLU A 48 19.08 -5.65 2.46
N LYS A 49 19.86 -5.05 1.55
CA LYS A 49 19.86 -3.60 1.33
C LYS A 49 18.53 -3.12 0.78
N VAL A 50 17.92 -3.90 -0.11
CA VAL A 50 16.59 -3.61 -0.66
C VAL A 50 15.53 -3.69 0.46
N ALA A 51 15.56 -4.71 1.30
CA ALA A 51 14.64 -4.87 2.42
C ALA A 51 14.71 -3.67 3.37
N GLN A 52 15.92 -3.21 3.68
CA GLN A 52 16.13 -2.01 4.48
C GLN A 52 15.58 -0.76 3.78
N GLY A 53 15.97 -0.50 2.53
CA GLY A 53 15.60 0.73 1.82
C GLY A 53 14.14 0.84 1.41
N ALA A 54 13.46 -0.29 1.18
CA ALA A 54 12.03 -0.36 0.88
C ALA A 54 11.17 -0.56 2.14
N GLU A 55 11.79 -0.71 3.31
CA GLU A 55 11.16 -1.07 4.58
C GLU A 55 10.22 -2.28 4.44
N LEU A 56 10.75 -3.35 3.82
CA LEU A 56 10.09 -4.64 3.65
C LEU A 56 10.89 -5.71 4.37
N THR A 57 10.26 -6.85 4.63
CA THR A 57 11.00 -8.02 5.12
C THR A 57 11.84 -8.63 4.00
N ILE A 58 12.98 -9.25 4.35
CA ILE A 58 13.83 -9.99 3.41
C ILE A 58 12.99 -11.01 2.61
N LYS A 59 12.14 -11.78 3.29
CA LYS A 59 11.22 -12.73 2.66
C LYS A 59 10.35 -12.07 1.59
N LYS A 60 9.82 -10.87 1.85
CA LYS A 60 8.98 -10.17 0.86
C LYS A 60 9.79 -9.70 -0.34
N VAL A 61 11.03 -9.26 -0.13
CA VAL A 61 11.92 -8.88 -1.24
C VAL A 61 12.30 -10.11 -2.08
N GLU A 62 12.54 -11.27 -1.46
CA GLU A 62 12.77 -12.54 -2.18
C GLU A 62 11.57 -12.95 -3.06
N GLU A 63 10.35 -12.83 -2.52
CA GLU A 63 9.13 -13.04 -3.31
C GLU A 63 9.06 -12.08 -4.50
N LEU A 64 9.31 -10.79 -4.27
CA LEU A 64 9.29 -9.78 -5.33
C LEU A 64 10.37 -10.03 -6.39
N LYS A 65 11.57 -10.45 -6.00
CA LYS A 65 12.65 -10.79 -6.93
C LYS A 65 12.23 -11.92 -7.88
N LYS A 66 11.60 -12.96 -7.34
CA LYS A 66 11.03 -14.07 -8.14
C LYS A 66 9.91 -13.59 -9.08
N GLU A 67 9.00 -12.73 -8.60
CA GLU A 67 7.92 -12.16 -9.42
C GLU A 67 8.44 -11.40 -10.65
N VAL A 68 9.59 -10.72 -10.53
CA VAL A 68 10.17 -9.92 -11.62
C VAL A 68 11.23 -10.65 -12.45
N SER A 69 11.45 -11.95 -12.21
CA SER A 69 12.43 -12.78 -12.92
C SER A 69 13.86 -12.20 -12.93
N LEU A 70 14.29 -11.59 -11.81
CA LEU A 70 15.65 -11.08 -11.57
C LEU A 70 16.45 -11.99 -10.64
#